data_AF-A0A7T9DJL1-F1
#
_entry.id   AF-A0A7T9DJL1-F1
#
_cell.length_a   1.000
_cell.length_b   1.000
_cell.length_c   1.000
_cell.angle_alpha   90.00
_cell.angle_beta   90.00
_cell.angle_gamma   90.00
#
_symmetry.space_group_name_H-M   'P 1'
#
loop_
_entity.id
_entity.type
_entity.pdbx_description
1 polymer ?
#
loop_
_entity_poly.entity_id
_entity_poly.type
_entity_poly.pdbx_seq_one_letter_code
_entity_poly.pdbx_strand_id
1 'polypeptide(L)'
;MPSNAIVLEDVKKLLSLGLSKQQLIQELADIGVPSPEAERLYLEATGQAPFTPIPSPVRNSSFTIAPPNVAPVQSAPKPTPVVIAAPQPSDSLEKLWEKGIIATVDAKLSQMEALKREVDSVIDSKIAQKTSMQEKKIEILFESQRDLTLAKVDAEMGAKVKQIDDALSQKIEEIKRLNLATQEDLQRIKGQRFIMTDLMSDLTTKTAGLDQFRRTLSDDVARKLDQMQTQVNELLQSSESRLSQAEMKATQTLQLEEKIAAGLAQQVEQQANQILESRVKDLRAQLQDEMSELRKLEMQLSPEQVQQRIAEMNKSIDEQIARVQSQFSSKEMEARIAKVMEQKQRTILQYLDAEVEKMKADMESKAKSVQEIVSELNSARASLEEFAQQQRKTIDEYNRESGQSLETRIAQINQVVESKIEGYIDSKEREIMAEVNQQLPQIQAMKSELLERQQNLARLVADAEGVKEGLDALVQKKLQFIDSTIDNKMAALINAKEKELNARVKEGMDDLSRMRSEMTQKSIEVQALKDNMDIFKDQFLSTLKQANIERQDETKVFRQRMTEFDAKADAKINLVDSRLAKLDEIIQQLAQTIQQMQSSAKPPLPASKK
;
A
#
# COMPACT_ATOMS: atom_id res chain seq x y z
N MET A 1 -41.38 14.17 -2.77
CA MET A 1 -40.94 14.60 -4.10
C MET A 1 -41.46 16.00 -4.32
N PRO A 2 -40.61 17.04 -4.37
CA PRO A 2 -41.05 18.37 -4.77
C PRO A 2 -41.73 18.27 -6.15
N SER A 3 -42.82 19.01 -6.34
CA SER A 3 -43.54 18.98 -7.62
C SER A 3 -42.59 19.42 -8.73
N ASN A 4 -42.52 18.69 -9.86
CA ASN A 4 -41.62 18.97 -10.98
C ASN A 4 -41.66 20.44 -11.46
N ALA A 5 -42.77 21.14 -11.23
CA ALA A 5 -42.90 22.57 -11.49
C ALA A 5 -41.93 23.46 -10.68
N ILE A 6 -41.68 23.13 -9.40
CA ILE A 6 -40.78 23.90 -8.53
C ILE A 6 -39.34 23.71 -8.99
N VAL A 7 -38.96 22.46 -9.28
CA VAL A 7 -37.61 22.13 -9.77
C VAL A 7 -37.36 22.80 -11.13
N LEU A 8 -38.35 22.82 -12.03
CA LEU A 8 -38.25 23.50 -13.31
C LEU A 8 -38.03 25.01 -13.17
N GLU A 9 -38.68 25.65 -12.21
CA GLU A 9 -38.54 27.10 -11.96
C GLU A 9 -37.15 27.44 -11.40
N ASP A 10 -36.61 26.60 -10.51
CA ASP A 10 -35.25 26.78 -10.00
C ASP A 10 -34.18 26.49 -11.07
N VAL A 11 -34.41 25.51 -11.95
CA VAL A 11 -33.55 25.27 -13.12
C VAL A 11 -33.54 26.47 -14.06
N LYS A 12 -34.69 27.13 -14.29
CA LYS A 12 -34.78 28.37 -15.08
C LYS A 12 -33.99 29.52 -14.43
N LYS A 13 -34.04 29.65 -13.09
CA LYS A 13 -33.22 30.64 -12.37
C LYS A 13 -31.73 30.34 -12.51
N LEU A 14 -31.31 29.09 -12.35
CA LEU A 14 -29.90 28.71 -12.50
C LEU A 14 -29.40 28.94 -13.94
N LEU A 15 -30.23 28.70 -14.96
CA LEU A 15 -29.92 29.07 -16.34
C LEU A 15 -29.77 30.59 -16.52
N SER A 16 -30.61 31.39 -15.85
CA SER A 16 -30.50 32.85 -15.90
C SER A 16 -29.22 33.40 -15.23
N LEU A 17 -28.62 32.62 -14.33
CA LEU A 17 -27.32 32.92 -13.70
C LEU A 17 -26.11 32.51 -14.56
N GLY A 18 -26.34 31.97 -15.77
CA GLY A 18 -25.28 31.65 -16.73
C GLY A 18 -24.57 30.33 -16.47
N LEU A 19 -25.17 29.41 -15.70
CA LEU A 19 -24.60 28.07 -15.52
C LEU A 19 -24.61 27.29 -16.84
N SER A 20 -23.51 26.59 -17.13
CA SER A 20 -23.41 25.70 -18.29
C SER A 20 -24.30 24.45 -18.12
N LYS A 21 -24.71 23.82 -19.23
CA LYS A 21 -25.51 22.57 -19.23
C LYS A 21 -24.93 21.51 -18.28
N GLN A 22 -23.61 21.33 -18.31
CA GLN A 22 -22.90 20.32 -17.54
C GLN A 22 -22.92 20.63 -16.03
N GLN A 23 -22.73 21.89 -15.64
CA GLN A 23 -22.83 22.31 -14.24
C GLN A 23 -24.24 22.13 -13.71
N LEU A 24 -25.25 22.46 -14.51
CA LEU A 24 -26.64 22.34 -14.07
C LEU A 24 -27.08 20.89 -13.91
N ILE A 25 -26.63 19.98 -14.81
CA ILE A 25 -26.87 18.55 -14.65
C ILE A 25 -26.17 18.01 -13.41
N GLN A 26 -24.95 18.48 -13.11
CA GLN A 26 -24.20 18.07 -11.92
C GLN A 26 -24.90 18.53 -10.63
N GLU A 27 -25.32 19.79 -10.54
CA GLU A 27 -26.05 20.32 -9.38
C GLU A 27 -27.39 19.59 -9.17
N LEU A 28 -28.09 19.26 -10.26
CA LEU A 28 -29.32 18.45 -10.20
C LEU A 28 -29.05 17.01 -9.73
N ALA A 29 -27.93 16.41 -10.14
CA ALA A 29 -27.51 15.10 -9.68
C ALA A 29 -27.15 15.12 -8.18
N ASP A 30 -26.49 16.18 -7.71
CA ASP A 30 -26.09 16.36 -6.31
C ASP A 30 -27.31 16.49 -5.38
N ILE A 31 -28.45 16.99 -5.88
CA ILE A 31 -29.74 17.00 -5.15
C ILE A 31 -30.60 15.74 -5.38
N GLY A 32 -30.06 14.72 -6.05
CA GLY A 32 -30.70 13.41 -6.24
C GLY A 32 -31.62 13.29 -7.46
N VAL A 33 -31.57 14.22 -8.43
CA VAL A 33 -32.28 14.07 -9.70
C VAL A 33 -31.44 13.22 -10.66
N PRO A 34 -31.94 12.07 -11.14
CA PRO A 34 -31.17 11.20 -12.03
C PRO A 34 -30.84 11.91 -13.36
N SER A 35 -29.63 11.67 -13.88
CA SER A 35 -29.08 12.35 -15.09
C SER A 35 -30.06 12.44 -16.30
N PRO A 36 -30.84 11.40 -16.64
CA PRO A 36 -31.82 11.48 -17.73
C PRO A 36 -32.96 12.48 -17.46
N GLU A 37 -33.38 12.59 -16.19
CA GLU A 37 -34.42 13.52 -15.75
C GLU A 37 -33.87 14.96 -15.67
N ALA A 38 -32.62 15.12 -15.23
CA ALA A 38 -31.92 16.41 -15.23
C ALA A 38 -31.74 16.96 -16.66
N GLU A 39 -31.38 16.11 -17.63
CA GLU A 39 -31.32 16.51 -19.04
C GLU A 39 -32.70 16.92 -19.59
N ARG A 40 -33.76 16.22 -19.19
CA ARG A 40 -35.13 16.57 -19.59
C ARG A 40 -35.54 17.93 -19.02
N LEU A 41 -35.26 18.18 -17.73
CA LEU A 41 -35.55 19.47 -17.08
C LEU A 41 -34.74 20.62 -17.71
N TYR A 42 -33.50 20.37 -18.12
CA TYR A 42 -32.70 21.35 -18.87
C TYR A 42 -33.32 21.67 -20.24
N LEU A 43 -33.73 20.64 -21.01
CA LEU A 43 -34.38 20.83 -22.31
C LEU A 43 -35.74 21.51 -22.19
N GLU A 44 -36.49 21.20 -21.14
CA GLU A 44 -37.79 21.82 -20.84
C GLU A 44 -37.62 23.28 -20.39
N ALA A 45 -36.60 23.58 -19.59
CA ALA A 45 -36.30 24.95 -19.13
C ALA A 45 -35.74 25.85 -20.25
N THR A 46 -35.02 25.28 -21.23
CA THR A 46 -34.51 25.99 -22.41
C THR A 46 -35.52 26.08 -23.55
N GLY A 47 -36.72 25.50 -23.40
CA GLY A 47 -37.76 25.50 -24.42
C GLY A 47 -37.46 24.62 -25.64
N GLN A 48 -36.49 23.70 -25.53
CA GLN A 48 -36.07 22.81 -26.62
C GLN A 48 -36.75 21.43 -26.60
N ALA A 49 -37.55 21.11 -25.58
CA ALA A 49 -38.20 19.81 -25.46
C ALA A 49 -39.52 19.71 -26.28
N PRO A 50 -39.64 18.76 -27.22
CA PRO A 50 -40.93 18.34 -27.75
C PRO A 50 -41.69 17.50 -26.70
N PHE A 51 -42.93 17.90 -26.42
CA PHE A 51 -43.82 17.21 -25.48
C PHE A 51 -44.14 15.78 -25.98
N THR A 52 -43.57 14.75 -25.35
CA THR A 52 -44.07 13.37 -25.47
C THR A 52 -44.41 12.83 -24.08
N PRO A 53 -45.70 12.54 -23.79
CA PRO A 53 -46.11 11.98 -22.51
C PRO A 53 -45.61 10.54 -22.38
N ILE A 54 -44.88 10.26 -21.29
CA ILE A 54 -44.37 8.91 -20.97
C ILE A 54 -45.53 8.05 -20.41
N PRO A 55 -45.71 6.79 -20.86
CA PRO A 55 -46.73 5.89 -20.36
C PRO A 55 -46.40 5.36 -18.95
N SER A 56 -47.41 5.26 -18.11
CA SER A 56 -47.32 4.73 -16.74
C SER A 56 -46.95 3.23 -16.71
N PRO A 57 -46.22 2.75 -15.68
CA PRO A 57 -45.82 1.35 -15.59
C PRO A 57 -47.02 0.45 -15.29
N VAL A 58 -47.18 -0.57 -16.14
CA VAL A 58 -48.21 -1.61 -16.03
C VAL A 58 -47.97 -2.44 -14.77
N ARG A 59 -49.01 -2.50 -13.95
CA ARG A 59 -49.14 -3.27 -12.71
C ARG A 59 -49.25 -4.75 -13.05
N ASN A 60 -48.23 -5.55 -12.73
CA ASN A 60 -48.24 -6.99 -12.93
C ASN A 60 -49.35 -7.65 -12.10
N SER A 61 -50.35 -8.17 -12.79
CA SER A 61 -51.41 -9.03 -12.27
C SER A 61 -50.92 -10.45 -12.05
N SER A 62 -51.18 -10.94 -10.85
CA SER A 62 -51.07 -12.31 -10.36
C SER A 62 -51.60 -13.38 -11.33
N PHE A 63 -50.74 -14.35 -11.63
CA PHE A 63 -51.02 -15.56 -12.38
C PHE A 63 -51.87 -16.51 -11.49
N THR A 64 -53.11 -16.80 -11.89
CA THR A 64 -53.97 -17.82 -11.26
C THR A 64 -53.93 -19.07 -12.13
N ILE A 65 -53.33 -20.14 -11.59
CA ILE A 65 -53.26 -21.46 -12.25
C ILE A 65 -54.59 -22.18 -12.02
N ALA A 66 -55.33 -22.43 -13.11
CA ALA A 66 -56.51 -23.28 -13.13
C ALA A 66 -56.10 -24.76 -13.29
N PRO A 67 -56.86 -25.72 -12.72
CA PRO A 67 -56.55 -27.15 -12.83
C PRO A 67 -56.96 -27.75 -14.18
N PRO A 68 -56.29 -28.81 -14.67
CA PRO A 68 -56.58 -29.38 -15.98
C PRO A 68 -57.82 -30.27 -15.97
N ASN A 69 -58.71 -29.95 -16.90
CA ASN A 69 -59.92 -30.65 -17.29
C ASN A 69 -59.59 -32.02 -17.92
N VAL A 70 -60.13 -33.11 -17.36
CA VAL A 70 -59.97 -34.48 -17.87
C VAL A 70 -61.17 -34.81 -18.77
N ALA A 71 -60.92 -34.90 -20.08
CA ALA A 71 -61.90 -35.39 -21.05
C ALA A 71 -61.83 -36.94 -21.17
N PRO A 72 -62.99 -37.65 -21.21
CA PRO A 72 -63.04 -39.10 -21.35
C PRO A 72 -63.10 -39.51 -22.84
N VAL A 73 -62.16 -40.33 -23.29
CA VAL A 73 -62.18 -40.91 -24.65
C VAL A 73 -62.75 -42.33 -24.61
N GLN A 74 -64.02 -42.37 -24.98
CA GLN A 74 -64.74 -43.29 -25.86
C GLN A 74 -64.20 -44.70 -26.14
N SER A 75 -65.14 -45.63 -25.93
CA SER A 75 -65.24 -47.04 -26.28
C SER A 75 -65.14 -47.40 -27.77
N ALA A 76 -64.46 -48.54 -28.02
CA ALA A 76 -64.71 -49.61 -29.01
C ALA A 76 -64.98 -49.27 -30.51
N PRO A 77 -64.42 -50.10 -31.41
CA PRO A 77 -65.32 -50.92 -32.22
C PRO A 77 -64.87 -52.38 -32.46
N LYS A 78 -65.89 -53.23 -32.54
CA LYS A 78 -65.94 -54.65 -32.90
C LYS A 78 -65.91 -54.80 -34.43
N PRO A 79 -65.24 -55.82 -35.00
CA PRO A 79 -65.87 -56.72 -35.98
C PRO A 79 -65.30 -58.17 -35.87
N THR A 80 -65.82 -59.29 -36.37
CA THR A 80 -67.07 -59.82 -36.95
C THR A 80 -66.80 -61.34 -37.06
N PRO A 81 -67.78 -62.25 -36.87
CA PRO A 81 -67.54 -63.70 -36.82
C PRO A 81 -67.45 -64.29 -38.24
N VAL A 82 -66.43 -65.11 -38.51
CA VAL A 82 -66.31 -65.86 -39.77
C VAL A 82 -66.97 -67.23 -39.64
N VAL A 83 -67.78 -67.50 -40.66
CA VAL A 83 -68.77 -68.56 -40.83
C VAL A 83 -68.12 -69.90 -41.20
N ILE A 84 -68.74 -70.95 -40.67
CA ILE A 84 -68.46 -72.39 -40.85
C ILE A 84 -68.81 -72.83 -42.28
N ALA A 85 -67.92 -73.59 -42.92
CA ALA A 85 -68.21 -74.35 -44.14
C ALA A 85 -67.70 -75.80 -43.99
N ALA A 86 -68.57 -76.76 -44.30
CA ALA A 86 -68.31 -78.19 -44.41
C ALA A 86 -69.22 -78.75 -45.53
N PRO A 87 -69.06 -79.99 -46.02
CA PRO A 87 -67.86 -80.81 -46.23
C PRO A 87 -67.85 -81.43 -47.67
N GLN A 88 -66.75 -82.08 -48.07
CA GLN A 88 -66.77 -83.12 -49.10
C GLN A 88 -65.84 -84.29 -48.71
N PRO A 89 -66.18 -85.54 -49.09
CA PRO A 89 -65.76 -86.73 -48.39
C PRO A 89 -64.71 -87.53 -49.16
N SER A 90 -63.62 -87.88 -48.49
CA SER A 90 -62.93 -89.17 -48.60
C SER A 90 -61.53 -88.97 -48.03
N ASP A 91 -61.32 -89.31 -46.77
CA ASP A 91 -60.03 -89.82 -46.29
C ASP A 91 -60.14 -90.31 -44.84
N SER A 92 -59.62 -91.53 -44.64
CA SER A 92 -59.30 -92.26 -43.40
C SER A 92 -59.57 -91.57 -42.05
N LEU A 93 -60.39 -92.25 -41.22
CA LEU A 93 -60.84 -91.88 -39.86
C LEU A 93 -59.72 -91.51 -38.87
N GLU A 94 -58.48 -91.93 -39.12
CA GLU A 94 -57.33 -91.77 -38.21
C GLU A 94 -56.71 -90.36 -38.31
N LYS A 95 -56.77 -89.71 -39.49
CA LYS A 95 -56.24 -88.35 -39.70
C LYS A 95 -57.16 -87.23 -39.20
N LEU A 96 -58.44 -87.52 -38.98
CA LEU A 96 -59.42 -86.53 -38.50
C LEU A 96 -59.30 -86.26 -37.00
N TRP A 97 -58.84 -87.24 -36.22
CA TRP A 97 -58.56 -87.07 -34.79
C TRP A 97 -57.31 -86.21 -34.55
N GLU A 98 -56.22 -86.46 -35.27
CA GLU A 98 -55.02 -85.62 -35.20
C GLU A 98 -55.31 -84.17 -35.62
N LYS A 99 -56.05 -83.96 -36.72
CA LYS A 99 -56.44 -82.60 -37.15
C LYS A 99 -57.39 -81.91 -36.17
N GLY A 100 -58.33 -82.63 -35.57
CA GLY A 100 -59.25 -82.06 -34.58
C GLY A 100 -58.54 -81.62 -33.30
N ILE A 101 -57.59 -82.43 -32.81
CA ILE A 101 -56.79 -82.08 -31.62
C ILE A 101 -55.84 -80.93 -31.94
N ILE A 102 -55.12 -80.96 -33.06
CA ILE A 102 -54.20 -79.88 -33.45
C ILE A 102 -54.95 -78.55 -33.65
N ALA A 103 -56.10 -78.55 -34.33
CA ALA A 103 -56.90 -77.34 -34.51
C ALA A 103 -57.40 -76.76 -33.18
N THR A 104 -57.73 -77.62 -32.20
CA THR A 104 -58.18 -77.17 -30.87
C THR A 104 -57.02 -76.63 -30.04
N VAL A 105 -55.84 -77.24 -30.14
CA VAL A 105 -54.61 -76.77 -29.48
C VAL A 105 -54.14 -75.45 -30.09
N ASP A 106 -54.16 -75.31 -31.42
CA ASP A 106 -53.82 -74.05 -32.11
C ASP A 106 -54.80 -72.93 -31.76
N ALA A 107 -56.10 -73.23 -31.68
CA ALA A 107 -57.10 -72.26 -31.23
C ALA A 107 -56.88 -71.82 -29.77
N LYS A 108 -56.47 -72.75 -28.89
CA LYS A 108 -56.13 -72.44 -27.49
C LYS A 108 -54.82 -71.68 -27.35
N LEU A 109 -53.81 -71.99 -28.15
CA LEU A 109 -52.55 -71.25 -28.21
C LEU A 109 -52.78 -69.83 -28.72
N SER A 110 -53.58 -69.66 -29.78
CA SER A 110 -53.95 -68.34 -30.28
C SER A 110 -54.74 -67.51 -29.25
N GLN A 111 -55.64 -68.15 -28.49
CA GLN A 111 -56.30 -67.52 -27.34
C GLN A 111 -55.30 -67.12 -26.25
N MET A 112 -54.34 -67.97 -25.90
CA MET A 112 -53.30 -67.65 -24.91
C MET A 112 -52.39 -66.52 -25.38
N GLU A 113 -52.03 -66.47 -26.66
CA GLU A 113 -51.24 -65.37 -27.22
C GLU A 113 -52.03 -64.06 -27.23
N ALA A 114 -53.33 -64.10 -27.55
CA ALA A 114 -54.20 -62.93 -27.47
C ALA A 114 -54.33 -62.42 -26.03
N LEU A 115 -54.55 -63.32 -25.07
CA LEU A 115 -54.63 -62.99 -23.65
C LEU A 115 -53.30 -62.45 -23.13
N LYS A 116 -52.17 -63.02 -23.57
CA LYS A 116 -50.84 -62.52 -23.24
C LYS A 116 -50.63 -61.10 -23.77
N ARG A 117 -50.97 -60.83 -25.04
CA ARG A 117 -50.88 -59.48 -25.62
C ARG A 117 -51.77 -58.48 -24.90
N GLU A 118 -52.98 -58.89 -24.49
CA GLU A 118 -53.89 -58.04 -23.73
C GLU A 118 -53.33 -57.74 -22.32
N VAL A 119 -52.81 -58.74 -21.64
CA VAL A 119 -52.15 -58.57 -20.32
C VAL A 119 -50.91 -57.68 -20.44
N ASP A 120 -50.05 -57.92 -21.42
CA ASP A 120 -48.85 -57.11 -21.68
C ASP A 120 -49.25 -55.66 -22.00
N SER A 121 -50.29 -55.43 -22.81
CA SER A 121 -50.79 -54.09 -23.10
C SER A 121 -51.35 -53.37 -21.86
N VAL A 122 -52.07 -54.07 -20.98
CA VAL A 122 -52.58 -53.50 -19.72
C VAL A 122 -51.42 -53.18 -18.75
N ILE A 123 -50.40 -54.04 -18.71
CA ILE A 123 -49.19 -53.82 -17.91
C ILE A 123 -48.45 -52.59 -18.43
N ASP A 124 -48.19 -52.50 -19.72
CA ASP A 124 -47.51 -51.36 -20.35
C ASP A 124 -48.28 -50.05 -20.15
N SER A 125 -49.61 -50.08 -20.28
CA SER A 125 -50.48 -48.92 -20.01
C SER A 125 -50.38 -48.47 -18.55
N LYS A 126 -50.40 -49.41 -17.58
CA LYS A 126 -50.24 -49.08 -16.15
C LYS A 126 -48.84 -48.59 -15.81
N ILE A 127 -47.81 -49.15 -16.44
CA ILE A 127 -46.42 -48.68 -16.29
C ILE A 127 -46.32 -47.25 -16.81
N ALA A 128 -46.76 -46.97 -18.04
CA ALA A 128 -46.75 -45.63 -18.63
C ALA A 128 -47.55 -44.62 -17.77
N GLN A 129 -48.72 -45.01 -17.26
CA GLN A 129 -49.51 -44.15 -16.38
C GLN A 129 -48.79 -43.85 -15.06
N LYS A 130 -48.16 -44.85 -14.43
CA LYS A 130 -47.39 -44.64 -13.20
C LYS A 130 -46.13 -43.82 -13.43
N THR A 131 -45.41 -44.06 -14.52
CA THR A 131 -44.23 -43.27 -14.91
C THR A 131 -44.63 -41.81 -15.14
N SER A 132 -45.70 -41.54 -15.89
CA SER A 132 -46.20 -40.17 -16.10
C SER A 132 -46.64 -39.48 -14.80
N MET A 133 -47.26 -40.21 -13.86
CA MET A 133 -47.57 -39.66 -12.54
C MET A 133 -46.32 -39.38 -11.70
N GLN A 134 -45.26 -40.19 -11.82
CA GLN A 134 -44.00 -39.92 -11.14
C GLN A 134 -43.26 -38.75 -11.77
N GLU A 135 -43.22 -38.64 -13.10
CA GLU A 135 -42.66 -37.49 -13.82
C GLU A 135 -43.32 -36.18 -13.38
N LYS A 136 -44.67 -36.13 -13.32
CA LYS A 136 -45.39 -34.94 -12.83
C LYS A 136 -45.10 -34.61 -11.37
N LYS A 137 -44.93 -35.62 -10.50
CA LYS A 137 -44.56 -35.39 -9.10
C LYS A 137 -43.14 -34.83 -8.99
N ILE A 138 -42.22 -35.35 -9.78
CA ILE A 138 -40.83 -34.86 -9.85
C ILE A 138 -40.82 -33.42 -10.37
N GLU A 139 -41.59 -33.12 -11.42
CA GLU A 139 -41.74 -31.77 -11.98
C GLU A 139 -42.28 -30.77 -10.93
N ILE A 140 -43.37 -31.11 -10.23
CA ILE A 140 -43.93 -30.27 -9.16
C ILE A 140 -42.94 -30.08 -8.01
N LEU A 141 -42.16 -31.11 -7.64
CA LEU A 141 -41.13 -30.97 -6.61
C LEU A 141 -40.01 -30.04 -7.06
N PHE A 142 -39.58 -30.12 -8.32
CA PHE A 142 -38.57 -29.22 -8.87
C PHE A 142 -39.07 -27.78 -8.97
N GLU A 143 -40.31 -27.55 -9.41
CA GLU A 143 -40.93 -26.22 -9.43
C GLU A 143 -41.07 -25.66 -8.02
N SER A 144 -41.58 -26.44 -7.07
CA SER A 144 -41.70 -26.01 -5.67
C SER A 144 -40.35 -25.71 -5.04
N GLN A 145 -39.31 -26.51 -5.32
CA GLN A 145 -37.96 -26.26 -4.84
C GLN A 145 -37.38 -24.99 -5.47
N ARG A 146 -37.58 -24.80 -6.78
CA ARG A 146 -37.16 -23.60 -7.51
C ARG A 146 -37.81 -22.35 -6.91
N ASP A 147 -39.13 -22.36 -6.72
CA ASP A 147 -39.87 -21.23 -6.16
C ASP A 147 -39.43 -20.92 -4.73
N LEU A 148 -39.20 -21.94 -3.90
CA LEU A 148 -38.69 -21.76 -2.55
C LEU A 148 -37.27 -21.16 -2.56
N THR A 149 -36.39 -21.60 -3.46
CA THR A 149 -35.04 -21.03 -3.59
C THR A 149 -35.07 -19.60 -4.09
N LEU A 150 -35.95 -19.27 -5.04
CA LEU A 150 -36.12 -17.89 -5.53
C LEU A 150 -36.68 -16.99 -4.43
N ALA A 151 -37.70 -17.43 -3.70
CA ALA A 151 -38.24 -16.67 -2.58
C ALA A 151 -37.21 -16.44 -1.46
N LYS A 152 -36.35 -17.43 -1.17
CA LYS A 152 -35.25 -17.28 -0.20
C LYS A 152 -34.21 -16.28 -0.69
N VAL A 153 -33.83 -16.35 -1.97
CA VAL A 153 -32.89 -15.40 -2.59
C VAL A 153 -33.46 -13.98 -2.58
N ASP A 154 -34.72 -13.80 -2.93
CA ASP A 154 -35.37 -12.47 -2.92
C ASP A 154 -35.49 -11.90 -1.50
N ALA A 155 -35.79 -12.74 -0.50
CA ALA A 155 -35.83 -12.32 0.90
C ALA A 155 -34.43 -11.92 1.43
N GLU A 156 -33.39 -12.70 1.11
CA GLU A 156 -32.01 -12.39 1.50
C GLU A 156 -31.48 -11.15 0.77
N MET A 157 -31.77 -11.00 -0.52
CA MET A 157 -31.44 -9.79 -1.27
C MET A 157 -32.18 -8.57 -0.73
N GLY A 158 -33.47 -8.69 -0.43
CA GLY A 158 -34.24 -7.61 0.19
C GLY A 158 -33.67 -7.18 1.55
N ALA A 159 -33.25 -8.14 2.38
CA ALA A 159 -32.59 -7.86 3.64
C ALA A 159 -31.24 -7.15 3.46
N LYS A 160 -30.41 -7.60 2.51
CA LYS A 160 -29.11 -6.95 2.21
C LYS A 160 -29.28 -5.56 1.60
N VAL A 161 -30.24 -5.36 0.71
CA VAL A 161 -30.55 -4.04 0.16
C VAL A 161 -30.95 -3.08 1.27
N LYS A 162 -31.77 -3.53 2.23
CA LYS A 162 -32.15 -2.70 3.38
C LYS A 162 -30.95 -2.38 4.29
N GLN A 163 -30.07 -3.34 4.57
CA GLN A 163 -28.84 -3.09 5.32
C GLN A 163 -27.94 -2.05 4.63
N ILE A 164 -27.81 -2.14 3.30
CA ILE A 164 -27.04 -1.18 2.51
C ILE A 164 -27.69 0.20 2.59
N ASP A 165 -29.01 0.30 2.50
CA ASP A 165 -29.74 1.57 2.56
C ASP A 165 -29.64 2.23 3.95
N ASP A 166 -29.72 1.43 5.02
CA ASP A 166 -29.51 1.88 6.40
C ASP A 166 -28.06 2.36 6.61
N ALA A 167 -27.07 1.62 6.11
CA ALA A 167 -25.65 1.98 6.20
C ALA A 167 -25.32 3.25 5.38
N LEU A 168 -25.89 3.39 4.18
CA LEU A 168 -25.75 4.59 3.35
C LEU A 168 -26.40 5.80 4.04
N SER A 169 -27.59 5.64 4.60
CA SER A 169 -28.27 6.71 5.36
C SER A 169 -27.45 7.16 6.56
N GLN A 170 -26.87 6.21 7.31
CA GLN A 170 -25.97 6.53 8.44
C GLN A 170 -24.71 7.27 7.97
N LYS A 171 -24.11 6.85 6.85
CA LYS A 171 -22.94 7.52 6.27
C LYS A 171 -23.25 8.91 5.73
N ILE A 172 -24.43 9.12 5.14
CA ILE A 172 -24.88 10.43 4.68
C ILE A 172 -25.04 11.38 5.88
N GLU A 173 -25.61 10.93 7.00
CA GLU A 173 -25.73 11.75 8.21
C GLU A 173 -24.36 12.05 8.85
N GLU A 174 -23.43 11.09 8.84
CA GLU A 174 -22.05 11.33 9.29
C GLU A 174 -21.35 12.39 8.43
N ILE A 175 -21.49 12.32 7.11
CA ILE A 175 -20.94 13.31 6.17
C ILE A 175 -21.57 14.69 6.40
N LYS A 176 -22.90 14.78 6.59
CA LYS A 176 -23.57 16.05 6.91
C LYS A 176 -23.03 16.67 8.20
N ARG A 177 -22.85 15.86 9.24
CA ARG A 177 -22.30 16.30 10.53
C ARG A 177 -20.85 16.78 10.39
N LEU A 178 -20.03 16.07 9.62
CA LEU A 178 -18.65 16.49 9.33
C LEU A 178 -18.61 17.78 8.52
N ASN A 179 -19.52 17.95 7.55
CA ASN A 179 -19.60 19.16 6.74
C ASN A 179 -19.99 20.38 7.60
N LEU A 180 -20.98 20.23 8.49
CA LEU A 180 -21.35 21.27 9.45
C LEU A 180 -20.17 21.66 10.37
N ALA A 181 -19.49 20.68 10.94
CA ALA A 181 -18.31 20.93 11.78
C ALA A 181 -17.19 21.64 11.00
N THR A 182 -16.93 21.22 9.76
CA THR A 182 -15.93 21.85 8.87
C THR A 182 -16.33 23.28 8.52
N GLN A 183 -17.62 23.55 8.34
CA GLN A 183 -18.14 24.90 8.07
C GLN A 183 -17.98 25.81 9.29
N GLU A 184 -18.24 25.32 10.51
CA GLU A 184 -17.99 26.04 11.76
C GLU A 184 -16.49 26.35 11.94
N ASP A 185 -15.61 25.38 11.70
CA ASP A 185 -14.16 25.59 11.75
C ASP A 185 -13.69 26.61 10.71
N LEU A 186 -14.24 26.59 9.49
CA LEU A 186 -13.97 27.59 8.47
C LEU A 186 -14.38 29.01 8.92
N GLN A 187 -15.52 29.15 9.59
CA GLN A 187 -15.94 30.45 10.14
C GLN A 187 -15.02 30.90 11.28
N ARG A 188 -14.60 29.97 12.14
CA ARG A 188 -13.65 30.26 13.23
C ARG A 188 -12.29 30.72 12.68
N ILE A 189 -11.78 30.05 11.64
CA ILE A 189 -10.53 30.42 10.96
C ILE A 189 -10.67 31.80 10.30
N LYS A 190 -11.82 32.09 9.65
CA LYS A 190 -12.10 33.43 9.10
C LYS A 190 -12.09 34.50 10.19
N GLY A 191 -12.71 34.24 11.34
CA GLY A 191 -12.68 35.14 12.50
C GLY A 191 -11.26 35.37 13.03
N GLN A 192 -10.45 34.32 13.16
CA GLN A 192 -9.05 34.45 13.56
C GLN A 192 -8.23 35.25 12.55
N ARG A 193 -8.44 35.05 11.24
CA ARG A 193 -7.77 35.85 10.20
C ARG A 193 -8.16 37.32 10.29
N PHE A 194 -9.43 37.63 10.58
CA PHE A 194 -9.88 39.01 10.77
C PHE A 194 -9.16 39.66 11.95
N ILE A 195 -9.11 38.98 13.10
CA ILE A 195 -8.38 39.45 14.30
C ILE A 195 -6.89 39.64 13.99
N MET A 196 -6.26 38.68 13.30
CA MET A 196 -4.84 38.79 12.92
C MET A 196 -4.59 39.96 11.98
N THR A 197 -5.50 40.21 11.03
CA THR A 197 -5.39 41.33 10.09
C THR A 197 -5.50 42.66 10.81
N ASP A 198 -6.44 42.78 11.76
CA ASP A 198 -6.62 43.96 12.60
C ASP A 198 -5.38 44.21 13.48
N LEU A 199 -4.82 43.16 14.09
CA LEU A 199 -3.61 43.24 14.91
C LEU A 199 -2.36 43.62 14.10
N MET A 200 -2.24 43.11 12.87
CA MET A 200 -1.18 43.53 11.95
C MET A 200 -1.35 44.98 11.48
N SER A 201 -2.59 45.45 11.31
CA SER A 201 -2.89 46.86 11.02
C SER A 201 -2.51 47.77 12.19
N ASP A 202 -2.86 47.40 13.43
CA ASP A 202 -2.44 48.13 14.64
C ASP A 202 -0.92 48.15 14.79
N LEU A 203 -0.24 47.00 14.58
CA LEU A 203 1.23 46.92 14.58
C LEU A 203 1.86 47.82 13.52
N THR A 204 1.30 47.84 12.31
CA THR A 204 1.78 48.70 11.21
C THR A 204 1.59 50.19 11.57
N THR A 205 0.46 50.52 12.20
CA THR A 205 0.18 51.90 12.66
C THR A 205 1.13 52.32 13.78
N LYS A 206 1.40 51.44 14.75
CA LYS A 206 2.33 51.70 15.85
C LYS A 206 3.79 51.77 15.41
N THR A 207 4.21 50.95 14.44
CA THR A 207 5.55 51.03 13.85
C THR A 207 5.72 52.33 13.07
N ALA A 208 4.72 52.75 12.28
CA ALA A 208 4.73 54.06 11.64
C ALA A 208 4.80 55.21 12.67
N GLY A 209 4.06 55.10 13.77
CA GLY A 209 4.12 56.07 14.88
C GLY A 209 5.49 56.11 15.56
N LEU A 210 6.14 54.97 15.76
CA LEU A 210 7.50 54.88 16.29
C LEU A 210 8.53 55.50 15.35
N ASP A 211 8.40 55.28 14.05
CA ASP A 211 9.28 55.91 13.05
C ASP A 211 9.09 57.43 13.03
N GLN A 212 7.85 57.91 13.16
CA GLN A 212 7.57 59.34 13.28
C GLN A 212 8.17 59.93 14.57
N PHE A 213 8.03 59.23 15.69
CA PHE A 213 8.64 59.62 16.96
C PHE A 213 10.17 59.67 16.84
N ARG A 214 10.78 58.65 16.24
CA ARG A 214 12.23 58.58 15.99
C ARG A 214 12.71 59.75 15.12
N ARG A 215 11.97 60.09 14.05
CA ARG A 215 12.28 61.26 13.21
C ARG A 215 12.18 62.55 14.02
N THR A 216 11.11 62.71 14.79
CA THR A 216 10.92 63.90 15.64
C THR A 216 12.06 64.04 16.65
N LEU A 217 12.46 62.95 17.30
CA LEU A 217 13.56 62.95 18.27
C LEU A 217 14.91 63.19 17.60
N SER A 218 15.13 62.65 16.41
CA SER A 218 16.34 62.92 15.60
C SER A 218 16.41 64.38 15.16
N ASP A 219 15.29 64.97 14.75
CA ASP A 219 15.20 66.38 14.37
C ASP A 219 15.42 67.30 15.57
N ASP A 220 14.87 66.95 16.73
CA ASP A 220 15.02 67.74 17.96
C ASP A 220 16.46 67.67 18.50
N VAL A 221 17.09 66.50 18.43
CA VAL A 221 18.53 66.33 18.72
C VAL A 221 19.37 67.12 17.73
N ALA A 222 19.10 67.04 16.43
CA ALA A 222 19.82 67.80 15.40
C ALA A 222 19.69 69.31 15.64
N ARG A 223 18.49 69.80 15.96
CA ARG A 223 18.26 71.21 16.32
C ARG A 223 19.01 71.64 17.56
N LYS A 224 19.01 70.83 18.62
CA LYS A 224 19.79 71.11 19.83
C LYS A 224 21.29 71.12 19.54
N LEU A 225 21.77 70.21 18.68
CA LEU A 225 23.18 70.15 18.29
C LEU A 225 23.59 71.38 17.48
N ASP A 226 22.76 71.82 16.53
CA ASP A 226 22.95 73.07 15.79
C ASP A 226 22.89 74.31 16.70
N GLN A 227 21.97 74.32 17.68
CA GLN A 227 21.90 75.38 18.68
C GLN A 227 23.16 75.42 19.56
N MET A 228 23.64 74.26 20.03
CA MET A 228 24.90 74.18 20.77
C MET A 228 26.08 74.60 19.90
N GLN A 229 26.15 74.18 18.64
CA GLN A 229 27.20 74.58 17.70
C GLN A 229 27.18 76.10 17.48
N THR A 230 26.00 76.69 17.33
CA THR A 230 25.83 78.14 17.19
C THR A 230 26.28 78.88 18.45
N GLN A 231 25.86 78.41 19.64
CA GLN A 231 26.29 78.98 20.91
C GLN A 231 27.80 78.88 21.11
N VAL A 232 28.42 77.76 20.75
CA VAL A 232 29.88 77.57 20.81
C VAL A 232 30.58 78.53 19.85
N ASN A 233 30.09 78.68 18.62
CA ASN A 233 30.67 79.61 17.64
C ASN A 233 30.53 81.07 18.08
N GLU A 234 29.38 81.48 18.63
CA GLU A 234 29.20 82.81 19.22
C GLU A 234 30.15 83.04 20.39
N LEU A 235 30.36 82.02 21.23
CA LEU A 235 31.27 82.09 22.36
C LEU A 235 32.72 82.25 21.88
N LEU A 236 33.13 81.46 20.87
CA LEU A 236 34.45 81.57 20.23
C LEU A 236 34.65 82.96 19.59
N GLN A 237 33.69 83.47 18.84
CA GLN A 237 33.75 84.82 18.27
C GLN A 237 33.81 85.91 19.34
N SER A 238 33.02 85.79 20.41
CA SER A 238 33.06 86.78 21.50
C SER A 238 34.41 86.73 22.24
N SER A 239 34.97 85.53 22.39
CA SER A 239 36.27 85.33 23.00
C SER A 239 37.38 85.93 22.12
N GLU A 240 37.35 85.68 20.82
CA GLU A 240 38.30 86.23 19.85
C GLU A 240 38.20 87.76 19.79
N SER A 241 36.99 88.32 19.81
CA SER A 241 36.78 89.77 19.90
C SER A 241 37.34 90.37 21.20
N ARG A 242 37.10 89.72 22.35
CA ARG A 242 37.65 90.16 23.64
C ARG A 242 39.17 90.09 23.66
N LEU A 243 39.74 89.04 23.08
CA LEU A 243 41.19 88.84 23.00
C LEU A 243 41.82 89.90 22.08
N SER A 244 41.23 90.17 20.92
CA SER A 244 41.64 91.27 20.03
C SER A 244 41.53 92.64 20.71
N GLN A 245 40.46 92.90 21.48
CA GLN A 245 40.34 94.14 22.26
C GLN A 245 41.40 94.24 23.36
N ALA A 246 41.73 93.13 24.02
CA ALA A 246 42.79 93.08 25.02
C ALA A 246 44.17 93.32 24.37
N GLU A 247 44.44 92.73 23.21
CA GLU A 247 45.65 92.98 22.42
C GLU A 247 45.74 94.44 21.95
N MET A 248 44.65 95.04 21.47
CA MET A 248 44.61 96.46 21.13
C MET A 248 44.88 97.33 22.36
N LYS A 249 44.26 97.03 23.52
CA LYS A 249 44.51 97.77 24.76
C LYS A 249 45.96 97.61 25.23
N ALA A 250 46.52 96.41 25.14
CA ALA A 250 47.92 96.14 25.47
C ALA A 250 48.84 96.94 24.54
N THR A 251 48.56 96.95 23.24
CA THR A 251 49.33 97.72 22.25
C THR A 251 49.21 99.22 22.49
N GLN A 252 48.01 99.73 22.77
CA GLN A 252 47.78 101.14 23.12
C GLN A 252 48.49 101.51 24.44
N THR A 253 48.50 100.60 25.42
CA THR A 253 49.19 100.81 26.69
C THR A 253 50.70 100.84 26.48
N LEU A 254 51.26 99.93 25.69
CA LEU A 254 52.68 99.94 25.31
C LEU A 254 53.06 101.21 24.53
N GLN A 255 52.22 101.66 23.60
CA GLN A 255 52.44 102.94 22.90
C GLN A 255 52.33 104.16 23.82
N LEU A 256 51.42 104.13 24.80
CA LEU A 256 51.34 105.17 25.83
C LEU A 256 52.57 105.14 26.74
N GLU A 257 53.06 103.96 27.11
CA GLU A 257 54.31 103.81 27.86
C GLU A 257 55.50 104.35 27.06
N GLU A 258 55.60 104.05 25.77
CA GLU A 258 56.64 104.60 24.88
C GLU A 258 56.55 106.14 24.80
N LYS A 259 55.34 106.69 24.62
CA LYS A 259 55.12 108.15 24.59
C LYS A 259 55.42 108.82 25.94
N ILE A 260 55.05 108.20 27.06
CA ILE A 260 55.32 108.71 28.40
C ILE A 260 56.83 108.65 28.68
N ALA A 261 57.50 107.55 28.31
CA ALA A 261 58.93 107.40 28.46
C ALA A 261 59.69 108.43 27.61
N ALA A 262 59.28 108.63 26.35
CA ALA A 262 59.85 109.65 25.47
C ALA A 262 59.58 111.07 25.99
N GLY A 263 58.37 111.36 26.46
CA GLY A 263 58.01 112.65 27.04
C GLY A 263 58.76 112.97 28.34
N LEU A 264 58.93 111.97 29.22
CA LEU A 264 59.75 112.10 30.42
C LEU A 264 61.22 112.31 30.08
N ALA A 265 61.77 111.58 29.11
CA ALA A 265 63.15 111.76 28.64
C ALA A 265 63.36 113.19 28.11
N GLN A 266 62.43 113.69 27.29
CA GLN A 266 62.48 115.05 26.74
C GLN A 266 62.32 116.12 27.84
N GLN A 267 61.47 115.89 28.83
CA GLN A 267 61.29 116.82 29.95
C GLN A 267 62.53 116.85 30.86
N VAL A 268 63.15 115.70 31.12
CA VAL A 268 64.42 115.62 31.84
C VAL A 268 65.53 116.32 31.07
N GLU A 269 65.59 116.15 29.75
CA GLU A 269 66.56 116.83 28.88
C GLU A 269 66.34 118.36 28.88
N GLN A 270 65.10 118.82 28.81
CA GLN A 270 64.76 120.25 28.92
C GLN A 270 65.10 120.82 30.30
N GLN A 271 64.80 120.11 31.38
CA GLN A 271 65.16 120.55 32.73
C GLN A 271 66.68 120.55 32.95
N ALA A 272 67.39 119.53 32.45
CA ALA A 272 68.84 119.49 32.48
C ALA A 272 69.45 120.68 31.73
N ASN A 273 68.92 121.00 30.54
CA ASN A 273 69.35 122.15 29.75
C ASN A 273 69.03 123.49 30.45
N GLN A 274 67.84 123.64 31.05
CA GLN A 274 67.49 124.84 31.81
C GLN A 274 68.38 125.04 33.05
N ILE A 275 68.67 123.96 33.77
CA ILE A 275 69.59 123.98 34.93
C ILE A 275 71.00 124.32 34.46
N LEU A 276 71.47 123.71 33.36
CA LEU A 276 72.78 124.04 32.78
C LEU A 276 72.84 125.51 32.35
N GLU A 277 71.82 126.02 31.69
CA GLU A 277 71.76 127.39 31.20
C GLU A 277 71.66 128.41 32.35
N SER A 278 70.87 128.13 33.39
CA SER A 278 70.82 128.97 34.59
C SER A 278 72.16 128.97 35.33
N ARG A 279 72.80 127.80 35.45
CA ARG A 279 74.10 127.68 36.13
C ARG A 279 75.23 128.34 35.35
N VAL A 280 75.24 128.24 34.02
CA VAL A 280 76.19 128.96 33.15
C VAL A 280 76.00 130.47 33.28
N LYS A 281 74.76 130.93 33.43
CA LYS A 281 74.44 132.35 33.65
C LYS A 281 74.91 132.81 35.03
N ASP A 282 74.67 132.03 36.07
CA ASP A 282 75.14 132.31 37.44
C ASP A 282 76.67 132.28 37.52
N LEU A 283 77.32 131.29 36.90
CA LEU A 283 78.78 131.21 36.81
C LEU A 283 79.35 132.39 36.03
N ARG A 284 78.73 132.82 34.91
CA ARG A 284 79.16 134.04 34.21
C ARG A 284 79.01 135.29 35.07
N ALA A 285 77.91 135.41 35.82
CA ALA A 285 77.70 136.53 36.73
C ALA A 285 78.76 136.55 37.83
N GLN A 286 79.05 135.39 38.45
CA GLN A 286 80.13 135.25 39.43
C GLN A 286 81.50 135.56 38.85
N LEU A 287 81.83 135.06 37.66
CA LEU A 287 83.10 135.36 36.97
C LEU A 287 83.21 136.84 36.63
N GLN A 288 82.10 137.49 36.29
CA GLN A 288 82.07 138.91 35.97
C GLN A 288 82.20 139.80 37.22
N ASP A 289 81.61 139.38 38.34
CA ASP A 289 81.80 140.00 39.66
C ASP A 289 83.24 139.81 40.14
N GLU A 290 83.80 138.60 40.10
CA GLU A 290 85.19 138.33 40.47
C GLU A 290 86.19 139.04 39.54
N MET A 291 85.93 139.14 38.23
CA MET A 291 86.73 139.96 37.31
C MET A 291 86.65 141.45 37.65
N SER A 292 85.52 141.93 38.17
CA SER A 292 85.36 143.31 38.62
C SER A 292 86.08 143.57 39.95
N GLU A 293 86.14 142.58 40.83
CA GLU A 293 86.93 142.63 42.07
C GLU A 293 88.43 142.51 41.79
N LEU A 294 88.85 141.63 40.88
CA LEU A 294 90.23 141.53 40.39
C LEU A 294 90.70 142.84 39.78
N ARG A 295 89.88 143.51 38.96
CA ARG A 295 90.21 144.85 38.41
C ARG A 295 90.32 145.93 39.49
N LYS A 296 89.55 145.85 40.57
CA LYS A 296 89.67 146.77 41.72
C LYS A 296 90.92 146.48 42.56
N LEU A 297 91.30 145.21 42.70
CA LEU A 297 92.48 144.78 43.45
C LEU A 297 93.79 144.97 42.66
N GLU A 298 93.75 144.88 41.33
CA GLU A 298 94.88 145.15 40.42
C GLU A 298 95.35 146.60 40.49
N MET A 299 94.48 147.54 40.89
CA MET A 299 94.86 148.94 41.15
C MET A 299 95.56 149.17 42.50
N GLN A 300 95.65 148.17 43.39
CA GLN A 300 96.10 148.42 44.77
C GLN A 300 97.17 147.49 45.35
N LEU A 301 97.60 146.39 44.70
CA LEU A 301 98.51 145.45 45.38
C LEU A 301 99.67 144.85 44.55
N SER A 302 100.79 144.63 45.25
CA SER A 302 102.09 144.21 44.73
C SER A 302 102.14 142.72 44.31
N PRO A 303 103.08 142.35 43.41
CA PRO A 303 103.08 141.04 42.72
C PRO A 303 103.15 139.79 43.61
N GLU A 304 103.69 139.90 44.83
CA GLU A 304 103.88 138.72 45.71
C GLU A 304 102.58 138.23 46.38
N GLN A 305 101.58 139.10 46.56
CA GLN A 305 100.30 138.68 47.18
C GLN A 305 99.33 138.04 46.18
N VAL A 306 99.50 138.29 44.88
CA VAL A 306 98.69 137.71 43.81
C VAL A 306 98.93 136.19 43.70
N GLN A 307 100.17 135.75 43.91
CA GLN A 307 100.53 134.33 43.76
C GLN A 307 100.00 133.46 44.91
N GLN A 308 99.90 134.00 46.13
CA GLN A 308 99.32 133.30 47.28
C GLN A 308 97.79 133.16 47.14
N ARG A 309 97.13 134.19 46.59
CA ARG A 309 95.68 134.17 46.36
C ARG A 309 95.26 133.27 45.20
N ILE A 310 96.07 133.16 44.14
CA ILE A 310 95.85 132.18 43.07
C ILE A 310 95.93 130.74 43.60
N ALA A 311 96.82 130.46 44.56
CA ALA A 311 96.93 129.14 45.19
C ALA A 311 95.74 128.81 46.10
N GLU A 312 95.24 129.77 46.88
CA GLU A 312 94.03 129.59 47.70
C GLU A 312 92.75 129.45 46.85
N MET A 313 92.67 130.17 45.74
CA MET A 313 91.55 130.10 44.81
C MET A 313 91.46 128.72 44.13
N ASN A 314 92.61 128.15 43.71
CA ASN A 314 92.63 126.80 43.13
C ASN A 314 92.17 125.73 44.13
N LYS A 315 92.52 125.85 45.42
CA LYS A 315 92.07 124.91 46.45
C LYS A 315 90.55 124.99 46.70
N SER A 316 89.98 126.20 46.67
CA SER A 316 88.53 126.41 46.82
C SER A 316 87.74 125.84 45.63
N ILE A 317 88.28 125.95 44.42
CA ILE A 317 87.65 125.40 43.20
C ILE A 317 87.60 123.86 43.27
N ASP A 318 88.71 123.23 43.65
CA ASP A 318 88.78 121.76 43.77
C ASP A 318 87.83 121.22 44.86
N GLU A 319 87.68 121.93 45.99
CA GLU A 319 86.72 121.58 47.05
C GLU A 319 85.25 121.76 46.62
N GLN A 320 84.95 122.76 45.80
CA GLN A 320 83.59 122.95 45.25
C GLN A 320 83.24 121.91 44.18
N ILE A 321 84.19 121.51 43.34
CA ILE A 321 84.00 120.44 42.34
C ILE A 321 83.74 119.09 43.06
N ALA A 322 84.48 118.78 44.13
CA ALA A 322 84.26 117.57 44.91
C ALA A 322 82.89 117.56 45.65
N ARG A 323 82.42 118.71 46.13
CA ARG A 323 81.07 118.82 46.73
C ARG A 323 79.95 118.64 45.70
N VAL A 324 80.10 119.19 44.50
CA VAL A 324 79.11 119.02 43.43
C VAL A 324 79.10 117.57 42.92
N GLN A 325 80.25 116.90 42.80
CA GLN A 325 80.31 115.48 42.45
C GLN A 325 79.72 114.55 43.52
N SER A 326 79.79 114.89 44.81
CA SER A 326 79.17 114.09 45.88
C SER A 326 77.66 114.30 46.02
N GLN A 327 77.14 115.49 45.69
CA GLN A 327 75.68 115.75 45.67
C GLN A 327 74.96 115.15 44.45
N PHE A 328 75.68 114.83 43.38
CA PHE A 328 75.16 114.15 42.18
C PHE A 328 75.51 112.65 42.13
N SER A 329 75.73 111.99 43.28
CA SER A 329 75.90 110.53 43.27
C SER A 329 74.62 109.88 42.70
N SER A 330 74.76 109.12 41.61
CA SER A 330 73.61 108.56 40.86
C SER A 330 72.71 107.64 41.69
N LYS A 331 73.18 107.22 42.88
CA LYS A 331 72.47 106.32 43.79
C LYS A 331 71.12 106.85 44.29
N GLU A 332 70.95 108.14 44.58
CA GLU A 332 69.65 108.63 45.09
C GLU A 332 68.59 108.73 43.98
N MET A 333 69.01 109.07 42.76
CA MET A 333 68.10 109.16 41.62
C MET A 333 67.72 107.76 41.11
N GLU A 334 68.70 106.84 41.03
CA GLU A 334 68.48 105.42 40.75
C GLU A 334 67.54 104.78 41.79
N ALA A 335 67.72 105.09 43.09
CA ALA A 335 66.85 104.58 44.14
C ALA A 335 65.39 105.08 44.00
N ARG A 336 65.18 106.33 43.59
CA ARG A 336 63.83 106.86 43.33
C ARG A 336 63.19 106.22 42.09
N ILE A 337 63.94 106.03 41.01
CA ILE A 337 63.46 105.36 39.79
C ILE A 337 63.12 103.90 40.10
N ALA A 338 63.97 103.18 40.83
CA ALA A 338 63.72 101.81 41.25
C ALA A 338 62.45 101.70 42.11
N LYS A 339 62.23 102.64 43.04
CA LYS A 339 61.03 102.66 43.90
C LYS A 339 59.74 102.89 43.08
N VAL A 340 59.77 103.76 42.07
CA VAL A 340 58.61 104.01 41.19
C VAL A 340 58.34 102.79 40.29
N MET A 341 59.37 102.16 39.74
CA MET A 341 59.22 100.93 38.95
C MET A 341 58.66 99.78 39.80
N GLU A 342 59.16 99.58 41.02
CA GLU A 342 58.66 98.55 41.93
C GLU A 342 57.18 98.80 42.29
N GLN A 343 56.80 100.06 42.53
CA GLN A 343 55.42 100.41 42.86
C GLN A 343 54.47 100.17 41.67
N LYS A 344 54.88 100.51 40.44
CA LYS A 344 54.11 100.20 39.24
C LYS A 344 54.02 98.70 38.98
N GLN A 345 55.12 97.97 39.12
CA GLN A 345 55.15 96.53 38.91
C GLN A 345 54.23 95.81 39.92
N ARG A 346 54.21 96.25 41.19
CA ARG A 346 53.21 95.76 42.17
C ARG A 346 51.78 96.04 41.74
N THR A 347 51.49 97.22 41.18
CA THR A 347 50.12 97.57 40.76
C THR A 347 49.67 96.72 39.57
N ILE A 348 50.57 96.44 38.62
CA ILE A 348 50.29 95.57 37.46
C ILE A 348 50.06 94.12 37.92
N LEU A 349 50.89 93.61 38.83
CA LEU A 349 50.72 92.27 39.40
C LEU A 349 49.40 92.14 40.15
N GLN A 350 49.01 93.13 40.96
CA GLN A 350 47.72 93.14 41.64
C GLN A 350 46.52 93.12 40.68
N TYR A 351 46.62 93.82 39.54
CA TYR A 351 45.57 93.80 38.52
C TYR A 351 45.48 92.44 37.81
N LEU A 352 46.63 91.86 37.45
CA LEU A 352 46.69 90.52 36.84
C LEU A 352 46.15 89.45 37.79
N ASP A 353 46.54 89.47 39.06
CA ASP A 353 46.03 88.54 40.07
C ASP A 353 44.50 88.66 40.24
N ALA A 354 43.96 89.88 40.23
CA ALA A 354 42.52 90.10 40.31
C ALA A 354 41.77 89.57 39.08
N GLU A 355 42.31 89.74 37.87
CA GLU A 355 41.69 89.22 36.64
C GLU A 355 41.81 87.68 36.55
N VAL A 356 42.91 87.10 37.04
CA VAL A 356 43.09 85.64 37.12
C VAL A 356 42.11 85.03 38.11
N GLU A 357 41.92 85.61 39.30
CA GLU A 357 40.93 85.11 40.25
C GLU A 357 39.50 85.26 39.74
N LYS A 358 39.20 86.32 38.98
CA LYS A 358 37.91 86.46 38.30
C LYS A 358 37.71 85.39 37.22
N MET A 359 38.71 85.12 36.38
CA MET A 359 38.65 84.03 35.38
C MET A 359 38.50 82.66 36.04
N LYS A 360 39.18 82.44 37.17
CA LYS A 360 39.07 81.20 37.95
C LYS A 360 37.67 81.03 38.51
N ALA A 361 37.07 82.06 39.09
CA ALA A 361 35.69 82.04 39.57
C ALA A 361 34.67 81.75 38.45
N ASP A 362 34.85 82.37 37.27
CA ASP A 362 34.01 82.09 36.09
C ASP A 362 34.17 80.64 35.59
N MET A 363 35.40 80.11 35.57
CA MET A 363 35.65 78.71 35.21
C MET A 363 35.07 77.74 36.23
N GLU A 364 35.15 78.02 37.52
CA GLU A 364 34.57 77.19 38.58
C GLU A 364 33.04 77.18 38.52
N SER A 365 32.42 78.32 38.24
CA SER A 365 30.98 78.44 38.00
C SER A 365 30.54 77.58 36.79
N LYS A 366 31.29 77.66 35.67
CA LYS A 366 31.02 76.85 34.48
C LYS A 366 31.25 75.36 34.71
N ALA A 367 32.31 74.99 35.44
CA ALA A 367 32.57 73.60 35.79
C ALA A 367 31.42 73.00 36.62
N LYS A 368 30.86 73.77 37.57
CA LYS A 368 29.66 73.37 38.32
C LYS A 368 28.46 73.15 37.41
N SER A 369 28.19 74.07 36.48
CA SER A 369 27.08 73.93 35.52
C SER A 369 27.23 72.69 34.62
N VAL A 370 28.44 72.41 34.12
CA VAL A 370 28.71 71.19 33.35
C VAL A 370 28.48 69.93 34.20
N GLN A 371 28.92 69.95 35.46
CA GLN A 371 28.74 68.83 36.38
C GLN A 371 27.25 68.58 36.69
N GLU A 372 26.44 69.63 36.78
CA GLU A 372 24.99 69.56 36.93
C GLU A 372 24.33 68.92 35.71
N ILE A 373 24.69 69.36 34.49
CA ILE A 373 24.19 68.77 33.22
C ILE A 373 24.58 67.28 33.11
N VAL A 374 25.81 66.91 33.49
CA VAL A 374 26.26 65.52 33.49
C VAL A 374 25.45 64.68 34.48
N SER A 375 25.10 65.24 35.65
CA SER A 375 24.26 64.56 36.63
C SER A 375 22.84 64.34 36.12
N GLU A 376 22.25 65.32 35.43
CA GLU A 376 20.93 65.21 34.80
C GLU A 376 20.91 64.16 33.68
N LEU A 377 21.95 64.13 32.83
CA LEU A 377 22.09 63.12 31.77
C LEU A 377 22.22 61.71 32.33
N ASN A 378 22.98 61.53 33.41
CA ASN A 378 23.12 60.23 34.07
C ASN A 378 21.80 59.77 34.72
N SER A 379 21.05 60.70 35.32
CA SER A 379 19.70 60.47 35.83
C SER A 379 18.74 60.03 34.71
N ALA A 380 18.71 60.76 33.60
CA ALA A 380 17.87 60.45 32.45
C ALA A 380 18.22 59.07 31.84
N ARG A 381 19.51 58.75 31.76
CA ARG A 381 19.98 57.44 31.31
C ARG A 381 19.51 56.31 32.24
N ALA A 382 19.59 56.50 33.55
CA ALA A 382 19.11 55.52 34.52
C ALA A 382 17.59 55.28 34.39
N SER A 383 16.80 56.34 34.21
CA SER A 383 15.35 56.23 33.97
C SER A 383 15.02 55.48 32.67
N LEU A 384 15.78 55.72 31.60
CA LEU A 384 15.64 54.99 30.33
C LEU A 384 16.00 53.50 30.48
N GLU A 385 17.03 53.18 31.25
CA GLU A 385 17.43 51.81 31.55
C GLU A 385 16.33 51.08 32.35
N GLU A 386 15.75 51.72 33.37
CA GLU A 386 14.61 51.18 34.13
C GLU A 386 13.39 50.95 33.23
N PHE A 387 13.05 51.92 32.38
CA PHE A 387 11.95 51.76 31.42
C PHE A 387 12.18 50.58 30.47
N ALA A 388 13.41 50.43 29.96
CA ALA A 388 13.77 49.31 29.08
C ALA A 388 13.68 47.96 29.82
N GLN A 389 14.09 47.89 31.09
CA GLN A 389 13.94 46.69 31.91
C GLN A 389 12.47 46.36 32.18
N GLN A 390 11.63 47.38 32.40
CA GLN A 390 10.19 47.18 32.60
C GLN A 390 9.52 46.65 31.34
N GLN A 391 9.85 47.20 30.17
CA GLN A 391 9.36 46.69 28.88
C GLN A 391 9.78 45.25 28.63
N ARG A 392 11.03 44.87 28.96
CA ARG A 392 11.49 43.47 28.85
C ARG A 392 10.66 42.55 29.74
N LYS A 393 10.42 42.93 31.01
CA LYS A 393 9.57 42.15 31.92
C LYS A 393 8.16 41.97 31.37
N THR A 394 7.54 43.03 30.85
CA THR A 394 6.18 42.94 30.26
C THR A 394 6.15 42.06 29.02
N ILE A 395 7.18 42.11 28.17
CA ILE A 395 7.30 41.22 27.00
C ILE A 395 7.47 39.75 27.45
N ASP A 396 8.30 39.50 28.45
CA ASP A 396 8.52 38.15 28.99
C ASP A 396 7.26 37.58 29.65
N GLU A 397 6.52 38.39 30.41
CA GLU A 397 5.21 38.03 30.98
C GLU A 397 4.18 37.72 29.88
N TYR A 398 4.06 38.59 28.87
CA TYR A 398 3.16 38.35 27.73
C TYR A 398 3.50 37.07 26.98
N ASN A 399 4.80 36.83 26.69
CA ASN A 399 5.24 35.61 26.01
C ASN A 399 4.97 34.37 26.86
N ARG A 400 5.15 34.45 28.17
CA ARG A 400 4.85 33.36 29.11
C ARG A 400 3.34 33.07 29.17
N GLU A 401 2.51 34.09 29.31
CA GLU A 401 1.04 33.94 29.34
C GLU A 401 0.50 33.42 28.00
N SER A 402 1.00 33.96 26.89
CA SER A 402 0.65 33.48 25.55
C SER A 402 1.10 32.04 25.33
N GLY A 403 2.30 31.67 25.79
CA GLY A 403 2.82 30.30 25.74
C GLY A 403 1.95 29.32 26.53
N GLN A 404 1.63 29.66 27.79
CA GLN A 404 0.76 28.85 28.64
C GLN A 404 -0.66 28.73 28.08
N SER A 405 -1.20 29.82 27.51
CA SER A 405 -2.51 29.81 26.85
C SER A 405 -2.53 28.88 25.64
N LEU A 406 -1.47 28.91 24.82
CA LEU A 406 -1.32 28.02 23.67
C LEU A 406 -1.16 26.55 24.10
N GLU A 407 -0.32 26.26 25.10
CA GLU A 407 -0.19 24.90 25.65
C GLU A 407 -1.51 24.37 26.19
N THR A 408 -2.25 25.19 26.94
CA THR A 408 -3.57 24.81 27.47
C THR A 408 -4.56 24.54 26.33
N ARG A 409 -4.56 25.37 25.29
CA ARG A 409 -5.38 25.15 24.08
C ARG A 409 -4.99 23.87 23.34
N ILE A 410 -3.70 23.59 23.19
CA ILE A 410 -3.22 22.37 22.55
C ILE A 410 -3.66 21.15 23.37
N ALA A 411 -3.53 21.19 24.69
CA ALA A 411 -4.00 20.13 25.57
C ALA A 411 -5.52 19.90 25.45
N GLN A 412 -6.33 20.97 25.40
CA GLN A 412 -7.77 20.88 25.18
C GLN A 412 -8.13 20.30 23.80
N ILE A 413 -7.42 20.73 22.74
CA ILE A 413 -7.61 20.19 21.39
C ILE A 413 -7.30 18.70 21.37
N ASN A 414 -6.16 18.30 21.95
CA ASN A 414 -5.76 16.89 22.02
C ASN A 414 -6.80 16.06 22.79
N GLN A 415 -7.29 16.55 23.93
CA GLN A 415 -8.33 15.88 24.70
C GLN A 415 -9.63 15.70 23.90
N VAL A 416 -10.06 16.73 23.15
CA VAL A 416 -11.26 16.65 22.29
C VAL A 416 -11.04 15.68 21.12
N VAL A 417 -9.85 15.67 20.54
CA VAL A 417 -9.49 14.76 19.45
C VAL A 417 -9.46 13.31 19.94
N GLU A 418 -8.80 13.05 21.07
CA GLU A 418 -8.75 11.72 21.70
C GLU A 418 -10.16 11.22 22.03
N SER A 419 -11.00 12.04 22.68
CA SER A 419 -12.39 11.66 23.00
C SER A 419 -13.23 11.38 21.74
N LYS A 420 -13.04 12.13 20.64
CA LYS A 420 -13.74 11.87 19.38
C LYS A 420 -13.24 10.60 18.70
N ILE A 421 -11.94 10.32 18.72
CA ILE A 421 -11.36 9.10 18.17
C ILE A 421 -11.86 7.89 18.94
N GLU A 422 -11.82 7.94 20.28
CA GLU A 422 -12.29 6.88 21.15
C GLU A 422 -13.79 6.62 20.95
N GLY A 423 -14.61 7.68 20.88
CA GLY A 423 -16.03 7.55 20.57
C GLY A 423 -16.31 6.97 19.18
N TYR A 424 -15.47 7.27 18.18
CA TYR A 424 -15.59 6.68 16.84
C TYR A 424 -15.19 5.20 16.84
N ILE A 425 -14.12 4.83 17.55
CA ILE A 425 -13.69 3.44 17.74
C ILE A 425 -14.80 2.65 18.41
N ASP A 426 -15.32 3.12 19.56
CA ASP A 426 -16.41 2.46 20.29
C ASP A 426 -17.69 2.30 19.44
N SER A 427 -17.98 3.30 18.60
CA SER A 427 -19.11 3.23 17.67
C SER A 427 -18.88 2.18 16.60
N LYS A 428 -17.67 2.11 16.03
CA LYS A 428 -17.33 1.14 14.99
C LYS A 428 -17.19 -0.28 15.52
N GLU A 429 -16.65 -0.46 16.71
CA GLU A 429 -16.63 -1.77 17.37
C GLU A 429 -18.05 -2.27 17.63
N ARG A 430 -18.96 -1.39 18.09
CA ARG A 430 -20.39 -1.74 18.24
C ARG A 430 -21.05 -2.10 16.92
N GLU A 431 -20.79 -1.35 15.86
CA GLU A 431 -21.32 -1.63 14.51
C GLU A 431 -20.83 -2.97 13.98
N ILE A 432 -19.52 -3.24 14.07
CA ILE A 432 -18.91 -4.50 13.66
C ILE A 432 -19.46 -5.65 14.50
N MET A 433 -19.57 -5.49 15.83
CA MET A 433 -20.13 -6.53 16.70
C MET A 433 -21.61 -6.77 16.43
N ALA A 434 -22.39 -5.75 16.08
CA ALA A 434 -23.78 -5.90 15.66
C ALA A 434 -23.88 -6.67 14.33
N GLU A 435 -23.03 -6.35 13.35
CA GLU A 435 -22.98 -7.05 12.07
C GLU A 435 -22.53 -8.51 12.24
N VAL A 436 -21.49 -8.75 13.03
CA VAL A 436 -21.02 -10.11 13.36
C VAL A 436 -22.12 -10.89 14.08
N ASN A 437 -22.79 -10.30 15.07
CA ASN A 437 -23.90 -10.96 15.78
C ASN A 437 -25.12 -11.20 14.87
N GLN A 438 -25.32 -10.37 13.84
CA GLN A 438 -26.37 -10.57 12.85
C GLN A 438 -26.03 -11.69 11.86
N GLN A 439 -24.76 -11.81 11.44
CA GLN A 439 -24.30 -12.82 10.49
C GLN A 439 -24.02 -14.17 11.16
N LEU A 440 -23.68 -14.19 12.46
CA LEU A 440 -23.33 -15.40 13.20
C LEU A 440 -24.44 -16.48 13.15
N PRO A 441 -25.74 -16.16 13.34
CA PRO A 441 -26.82 -17.13 13.16
C PRO A 441 -26.91 -17.70 11.74
N GLN A 442 -26.67 -16.88 10.70
CA GLN A 442 -26.69 -17.34 9.30
C GLN A 442 -25.53 -18.30 9.04
N ILE A 443 -24.33 -17.97 9.52
CA ILE A 443 -23.15 -18.85 9.41
C ILE A 443 -23.37 -20.15 10.18
N GLN A 444 -23.98 -20.08 11.37
CA GLN A 444 -24.35 -21.27 12.15
C GLN A 444 -25.42 -22.12 11.44
N ALA A 445 -26.42 -21.50 10.82
CA ALA A 445 -27.42 -22.19 10.02
C ALA A 445 -26.81 -22.87 8.79
N MET A 446 -25.94 -22.17 8.05
CA MET A 446 -25.18 -22.74 6.93
C MET A 446 -24.30 -23.90 7.36
N LYS A 447 -23.63 -23.79 8.52
CA LYS A 447 -22.83 -24.88 9.08
C LYS A 447 -23.69 -26.10 9.39
N SER A 448 -24.85 -25.92 10.00
CA SER A 448 -25.80 -27.00 10.26
C SER A 448 -26.30 -27.64 8.96
N GLU A 449 -26.62 -26.84 7.95
CA GLU A 449 -27.05 -27.33 6.63
C GLU A 449 -25.94 -28.11 5.91
N LEU A 450 -24.69 -27.63 5.98
CA LEU A 450 -23.53 -28.35 5.44
C LEU A 450 -23.28 -29.67 6.18
N LEU A 451 -23.44 -29.69 7.51
CA LEU A 451 -23.30 -30.91 8.30
C LEU A 451 -24.38 -31.92 7.94
N GLU A 452 -25.63 -31.48 7.77
CA GLU A 452 -26.75 -32.32 7.34
C GLU A 452 -26.52 -32.86 5.92
N ARG A 453 -26.04 -32.03 4.98
CA ARG A 453 -25.64 -32.47 3.64
C ARG A 453 -24.51 -33.48 3.69
N GLN A 454 -23.52 -33.29 4.58
CA GLN A 454 -22.42 -34.23 4.76
C GLN A 454 -22.91 -35.58 5.30
N GLN A 455 -23.84 -35.58 6.26
CA GLN A 455 -24.48 -36.79 6.77
C GLN A 455 -25.32 -37.50 5.71
N ASN A 456 -26.05 -36.75 4.89
CA ASN A 456 -26.84 -37.29 3.77
C ASN A 456 -25.93 -37.87 2.68
N LEU A 457 -24.81 -37.21 2.36
CA LEU A 457 -23.79 -37.76 1.46
C LEU A 457 -23.17 -39.04 2.02
N ALA A 458 -22.85 -39.09 3.32
CA ALA A 458 -22.35 -40.29 3.95
C ALA A 458 -23.35 -41.46 3.88
N ARG A 459 -24.65 -41.18 4.06
CA ARG A 459 -25.72 -42.18 3.85
C ARG A 459 -25.80 -42.64 2.39
N LEU A 460 -25.77 -41.72 1.43
CA LEU A 460 -25.78 -42.08 0.01
C LEU A 460 -24.56 -42.89 -0.40
N VAL A 461 -23.39 -42.61 0.17
CA VAL A 461 -22.18 -43.42 -0.05
C VAL A 461 -22.36 -44.82 0.55
N ALA A 462 -22.88 -44.94 1.77
CA ALA A 462 -23.16 -46.23 2.38
C ALA A 462 -24.22 -47.04 1.59
N ASP A 463 -25.27 -46.37 1.09
CA ASP A 463 -26.28 -46.99 0.25
C ASP A 463 -25.69 -47.43 -1.10
N ALA A 464 -24.83 -46.62 -1.71
CA ALA A 464 -24.12 -46.96 -2.94
C ALA A 464 -23.13 -48.12 -2.74
N GLU A 465 -22.45 -48.18 -1.61
CA GLU A 465 -21.62 -49.32 -1.20
C GLU A 465 -22.47 -50.58 -1.03
N GLY A 466 -23.64 -50.48 -0.38
CA GLY A 466 -24.59 -51.60 -0.28
C GLY A 466 -25.11 -52.08 -1.64
N VAL A 467 -25.38 -51.16 -2.57
CA VAL A 467 -25.76 -51.51 -3.96
C VAL A 467 -24.59 -52.17 -4.69
N LYS A 468 -23.36 -51.68 -4.50
CA LYS A 468 -22.15 -52.28 -5.08
C LYS A 468 -21.93 -53.69 -4.54
N GLU A 469 -22.02 -53.90 -3.23
CA GLU A 469 -21.93 -55.22 -2.61
C GLU A 469 -23.03 -56.16 -3.11
N GLY A 470 -24.26 -55.67 -3.26
CA GLY A 470 -25.37 -56.42 -3.84
C GLY A 470 -25.12 -56.79 -5.31
N LEU A 471 -24.53 -55.88 -6.10
CA LEU A 471 -24.17 -56.11 -7.49
C LEU A 471 -23.01 -57.11 -7.59
N ASP A 472 -21.98 -56.97 -6.76
CA ASP A 472 -20.83 -57.88 -6.69
C ASP A 472 -21.30 -59.28 -6.30
N ALA A 473 -22.20 -59.41 -5.32
CA ALA A 473 -22.82 -60.68 -4.94
C ALA A 473 -23.66 -61.29 -6.09
N LEU A 474 -24.41 -60.47 -6.83
CA LEU A 474 -25.17 -60.92 -7.99
C LEU A 474 -24.25 -61.39 -9.13
N VAL A 475 -23.17 -60.65 -9.39
CA VAL A 475 -22.14 -61.01 -10.37
C VAL A 475 -21.47 -62.31 -9.95
N GLN A 476 -21.08 -62.45 -8.69
CA GLN A 476 -20.47 -63.68 -8.17
C GLN A 476 -21.42 -64.87 -8.30
N LYS A 477 -22.70 -64.70 -7.97
CA LYS A 477 -23.73 -65.73 -8.12
C LYS A 477 -23.95 -66.11 -9.58
N LYS A 478 -23.92 -65.14 -10.50
CA LYS A 478 -23.99 -65.41 -11.94
C LYS A 478 -22.74 -66.11 -12.46
N LEU A 479 -21.56 -65.73 -11.99
CA LEU A 479 -20.30 -66.40 -12.33
C LEU A 479 -20.31 -67.84 -11.85
N GLN A 480 -20.69 -68.11 -10.60
CA GLN A 480 -20.86 -69.47 -10.07
C GLN A 480 -21.88 -70.28 -10.88
N PHE A 481 -22.98 -69.66 -11.31
CA PHE A 481 -23.95 -70.32 -12.18
C PHE A 481 -23.37 -70.64 -13.56
N ILE A 482 -22.61 -69.72 -14.15
CA ILE A 482 -21.93 -69.93 -15.43
C ILE A 482 -20.88 -71.03 -15.30
N ASP A 483 -20.04 -70.98 -14.26
CA ASP A 483 -19.00 -71.98 -13.99
C ASP A 483 -19.63 -73.36 -13.79
N SER A 484 -20.68 -73.48 -12.96
CA SER A 484 -21.38 -74.76 -12.80
C SER A 484 -22.03 -75.25 -14.10
N THR A 485 -22.50 -74.34 -14.97
CA THR A 485 -23.06 -74.71 -16.28
C THR A 485 -21.96 -75.17 -17.24
N ILE A 486 -20.81 -74.51 -17.22
CA ILE A 486 -19.63 -74.88 -18.01
C ILE A 486 -19.11 -76.24 -17.53
N ASP A 487 -18.94 -76.43 -16.22
CA ASP A 487 -18.48 -77.68 -15.62
C ASP A 487 -19.42 -78.83 -15.97
N ASN A 488 -20.74 -78.62 -15.86
CA ASN A 488 -21.73 -79.64 -16.23
C ASN A 488 -21.68 -79.98 -17.73
N LYS A 489 -21.50 -78.98 -18.62
CA LYS A 489 -21.36 -79.20 -20.06
C LYS A 489 -20.03 -79.86 -20.42
N MET A 490 -18.94 -79.47 -19.77
CA MET A 490 -17.61 -80.05 -19.92
C MET A 490 -17.62 -81.51 -19.45
N ALA A 491 -18.18 -81.80 -18.28
CA ALA A 491 -18.33 -83.17 -17.78
C ALA A 491 -19.19 -84.02 -18.73
N ALA A 492 -20.29 -83.48 -19.27
CA ALA A 492 -21.10 -84.17 -20.27
C ALA A 492 -20.33 -84.44 -21.57
N LEU A 493 -19.54 -83.46 -22.06
CA LEU A 493 -18.70 -83.62 -23.24
C LEU A 493 -17.56 -84.63 -23.02
N ILE A 494 -16.90 -84.58 -21.87
CA ILE A 494 -15.86 -85.53 -21.47
C ILE A 494 -16.44 -86.93 -21.43
N ASN A 495 -17.57 -87.14 -20.74
CA ASN A 495 -18.23 -88.45 -20.67
C ASN A 495 -18.69 -88.95 -22.04
N ALA A 496 -19.22 -88.07 -22.89
CA ALA A 496 -19.61 -88.43 -24.25
C ALA A 496 -18.40 -88.85 -25.11
N LYS A 497 -17.29 -88.10 -25.01
CA LYS A 497 -16.05 -88.40 -25.74
C LYS A 497 -15.33 -89.63 -25.21
N GLU A 498 -15.33 -89.84 -23.90
CA GLU A 498 -14.80 -91.05 -23.28
C GLU A 498 -15.62 -92.28 -23.71
N LYS A 499 -16.96 -92.17 -23.76
CA LYS A 499 -17.83 -93.23 -24.27
C LYS A 499 -17.57 -93.53 -25.77
N GLU A 500 -17.40 -92.49 -26.59
CA GLU A 500 -17.06 -92.64 -28.01
C GLU A 500 -15.68 -93.27 -28.22
N LEU A 501 -14.68 -92.83 -27.45
CA LEU A 501 -13.32 -93.35 -27.51
C LEU A 501 -13.27 -94.81 -27.06
N ASN A 502 -13.93 -95.15 -25.94
CA ASN A 502 -14.01 -96.52 -25.44
C ASN A 502 -14.73 -97.44 -26.43
N ALA A 503 -15.77 -96.95 -27.13
CA ALA A 503 -16.44 -97.71 -28.18
C ALA A 503 -15.51 -97.99 -29.36
N ARG A 504 -14.75 -96.98 -29.84
CA ARG A 504 -13.77 -97.15 -30.93
C ARG A 504 -12.59 -98.05 -30.54
N VAL A 505 -12.10 -97.94 -29.31
CA VAL A 505 -11.04 -98.81 -28.80
C VAL A 505 -11.53 -100.25 -28.74
N LYS A 506 -12.76 -100.48 -28.27
CA LYS A 506 -13.36 -101.81 -28.24
C LYS A 506 -13.52 -102.39 -29.65
N GLU A 507 -14.06 -101.63 -30.60
CA GLU A 507 -14.20 -102.04 -31.99
C GLU A 507 -12.84 -102.41 -32.62
N GLY A 508 -11.81 -101.57 -32.43
CA GLY A 508 -10.46 -101.88 -32.90
C GLY A 508 -9.84 -103.12 -32.24
N MET A 509 -10.15 -103.37 -30.97
CA MET A 509 -9.66 -104.53 -30.24
C MET A 509 -10.39 -105.83 -30.66
N ASP A 510 -11.68 -105.73 -30.98
CA ASP A 510 -12.49 -106.82 -31.52
C ASP A 510 -12.01 -107.19 -32.94
N ASP A 511 -11.71 -106.19 -33.79
CA ASP A 511 -11.14 -106.39 -35.13
C ASP A 511 -9.73 -107.01 -35.10
N LEU A 512 -8.87 -106.55 -34.18
CA LEU A 512 -7.55 -107.16 -33.97
C LEU A 512 -7.66 -108.61 -33.48
N SER A 513 -8.60 -108.89 -32.59
CA SER A 513 -8.88 -110.26 -32.11
C SER A 513 -9.37 -111.16 -33.25
N ARG A 514 -10.21 -110.62 -34.14
CA ARG A 514 -10.69 -111.33 -35.34
C ARG A 514 -9.55 -111.62 -36.33
N MET A 515 -8.71 -110.62 -36.65
CA MET A 515 -7.53 -110.82 -37.49
C MET A 515 -6.56 -111.85 -36.89
N ARG A 516 -6.38 -111.84 -35.56
CA ARG A 516 -5.58 -112.84 -34.86
C ARG A 516 -6.16 -114.23 -35.05
N SER A 517 -7.46 -114.42 -34.81
CA SER A 517 -8.15 -115.71 -35.01
C SER A 517 -8.00 -116.20 -36.46
N GLU A 518 -8.19 -115.33 -37.45
CA GLU A 518 -8.04 -115.68 -38.87
C GLU A 518 -6.59 -116.07 -39.23
N MET A 519 -5.59 -115.38 -38.65
CA MET A 519 -4.18 -115.74 -38.86
C MET A 519 -3.77 -117.02 -38.14
N THR A 520 -4.24 -117.25 -36.91
CA THR A 520 -4.01 -118.51 -36.21
C THR A 520 -4.65 -119.67 -36.98
N GLN A 521 -5.87 -119.48 -37.51
CA GLN A 521 -6.52 -120.48 -38.34
C GLN A 521 -5.76 -120.75 -39.64
N LYS A 522 -5.26 -119.72 -40.32
CA LYS A 522 -4.37 -119.89 -41.48
C LYS A 522 -3.06 -120.61 -41.14
N SER A 523 -2.47 -120.35 -39.97
CA SER A 523 -1.28 -121.06 -39.51
C SER A 523 -1.58 -122.56 -39.31
N ILE A 524 -2.72 -122.87 -38.68
CA ILE A 524 -3.20 -124.26 -38.51
C ILE A 524 -3.48 -124.91 -39.86
N GLU A 525 -4.11 -124.22 -40.81
CA GLU A 525 -4.36 -124.75 -42.16
C GLU A 525 -3.06 -125.05 -42.91
N VAL A 526 -2.07 -124.15 -42.83
CA VAL A 526 -0.75 -124.35 -43.47
C VAL A 526 -0.01 -125.52 -42.82
N GLN A 527 -0.08 -125.66 -41.49
CA GLN A 527 0.52 -126.77 -40.77
C GLN A 527 -0.17 -128.10 -41.09
N ALA A 528 -1.51 -128.13 -41.15
CA ALA A 528 -2.26 -129.30 -41.56
C ALA A 528 -1.98 -129.69 -43.02
N LEU A 529 -1.77 -128.70 -43.91
CA LEU A 529 -1.34 -128.96 -45.28
C LEU A 529 0.04 -129.61 -45.32
N LYS A 530 0.97 -129.15 -44.48
CA LYS A 530 2.31 -129.73 -44.31
C LYS A 530 2.22 -131.17 -43.80
N ASP A 531 1.46 -131.41 -42.74
CA ASP A 531 1.30 -132.74 -42.14
C ASP A 531 0.64 -133.74 -43.11
N ASN A 532 -0.40 -133.33 -43.83
CA ASN A 532 -1.03 -134.15 -44.88
C ASN A 532 -0.07 -134.48 -46.01
N MET A 533 0.81 -133.53 -46.35
CA MET A 533 1.78 -133.70 -47.41
C MET A 533 2.97 -134.56 -46.96
N ASP A 534 3.34 -134.54 -45.69
CA ASP A 534 4.28 -135.50 -45.10
C ASP A 534 3.69 -136.92 -45.07
N ILE A 535 2.39 -137.07 -44.76
CA ILE A 535 1.69 -138.36 -44.88
C ILE A 535 1.68 -138.84 -46.35
N PHE A 536 1.38 -137.95 -47.30
CA PHE A 536 1.44 -138.27 -48.73
C PHE A 536 2.86 -138.66 -49.16
N LYS A 537 3.88 -137.95 -48.68
CA LYS A 537 5.30 -138.23 -48.94
C LYS A 537 5.67 -139.61 -48.42
N ASP A 538 5.25 -139.97 -47.21
CA ASP A 538 5.51 -141.29 -46.63
C ASP A 538 4.78 -142.40 -47.38
N GLN A 539 3.50 -142.19 -47.75
CA GLN A 539 2.73 -143.13 -48.56
C GLN A 539 3.31 -143.29 -49.97
N PHE A 540 3.71 -142.20 -50.62
CA PHE A 540 4.29 -142.21 -51.96
C PHE A 540 5.69 -142.87 -51.95
N LEU A 541 6.52 -142.57 -50.95
CA LEU A 541 7.82 -143.22 -50.77
C LEU A 541 7.68 -144.71 -50.40
N SER A 542 6.67 -145.07 -49.62
CA SER A 542 6.29 -146.46 -49.34
C SER A 542 5.89 -147.18 -50.63
N THR A 543 5.02 -146.57 -51.44
CA THR A 543 4.55 -147.15 -52.72
C THR A 543 5.71 -147.31 -53.70
N LEU A 544 6.60 -146.33 -53.79
CA LEU A 544 7.82 -146.42 -54.60
C LEU A 544 8.78 -147.52 -54.12
N LYS A 545 8.95 -147.70 -52.80
CA LYS A 545 9.76 -148.80 -52.23
C LYS A 545 9.11 -150.17 -52.49
N GLN A 546 7.78 -150.25 -52.47
CA GLN A 546 7.04 -151.50 -52.63
C GLN A 546 6.92 -151.93 -54.10
N ALA A 547 6.98 -150.98 -55.04
CA ALA A 547 6.90 -151.25 -56.48
C ALA A 547 8.23 -151.72 -57.12
N ASN A 548 9.36 -151.72 -56.39
CA ASN A 548 10.69 -152.09 -56.91
C ASN A 548 11.02 -151.46 -58.28
N ILE A 549 10.58 -150.21 -58.47
CA ILE A 549 10.81 -149.45 -59.70
C ILE A 549 12.17 -148.77 -59.56
N GLU A 550 13.20 -149.38 -60.16
CA GLU A 550 14.54 -148.79 -60.36
C GLU A 550 14.50 -147.62 -61.37
N ARG A 551 13.74 -146.56 -61.06
CA ARG A 551 13.83 -145.24 -61.71
C ARG A 551 14.45 -144.25 -60.74
N GLN A 552 15.77 -144.35 -60.55
CA GLN A 552 16.52 -143.49 -59.63
C GLN A 552 16.40 -141.99 -59.96
N ASP A 553 16.25 -141.62 -61.24
CA ASP A 553 16.26 -140.20 -61.65
C ASP A 553 14.95 -139.46 -61.32
N GLU A 554 13.79 -140.06 -61.54
CA GLU A 554 12.48 -139.45 -61.21
C GLU A 554 12.32 -139.30 -59.69
N THR A 555 12.81 -140.26 -58.92
CA THR A 555 12.79 -140.23 -57.45
C THR A 555 13.67 -139.12 -56.87
N LYS A 556 14.79 -138.80 -57.55
CA LYS A 556 15.70 -137.73 -57.14
C LYS A 556 15.10 -136.35 -57.43
N VAL A 557 14.49 -136.17 -58.61
CA VAL A 557 13.77 -134.93 -58.97
C VAL A 557 12.57 -134.70 -58.05
N PHE A 558 11.81 -135.75 -57.71
CA PHE A 558 10.72 -135.65 -56.75
C PHE A 558 11.22 -135.25 -55.37
N ARG A 559 12.27 -135.89 -54.84
CA ARG A 559 12.87 -135.50 -53.56
C ARG A 559 13.33 -134.04 -53.57
N GLN A 560 13.98 -133.59 -54.64
CA GLN A 560 14.44 -132.21 -54.74
C GLN A 560 13.28 -131.20 -54.77
N ARG A 561 12.23 -131.47 -55.55
CA ARG A 561 11.00 -130.66 -55.53
C ARG A 561 10.31 -130.68 -54.17
N MET A 562 10.40 -131.80 -53.46
CA MET A 562 9.87 -131.93 -52.11
C MET A 562 10.65 -131.09 -51.10
N THR A 563 11.98 -131.11 -51.17
CA THR A 563 12.83 -130.25 -50.34
C THR A 563 12.58 -128.76 -50.65
N GLU A 564 12.38 -128.40 -51.92
CA GLU A 564 12.01 -127.03 -52.30
C GLU A 564 10.61 -126.64 -51.80
N PHE A 565 9.65 -127.57 -51.79
CA PHE A 565 8.33 -127.32 -51.22
C PHE A 565 8.41 -127.19 -49.70
N ASP A 566 9.09 -128.10 -49.01
CA ASP A 566 9.29 -128.06 -47.55
C ASP A 566 9.94 -126.72 -47.15
N ALA A 567 10.98 -126.29 -47.88
CA ALA A 567 11.62 -124.98 -47.67
C ALA A 567 10.66 -123.79 -47.92
N LYS A 568 9.77 -123.86 -48.93
CA LYS A 568 8.76 -122.83 -49.19
C LYS A 568 7.64 -122.82 -48.15
N ALA A 569 7.24 -124.00 -47.66
CA ALA A 569 6.25 -124.15 -46.59
C ALA A 569 6.81 -123.58 -45.28
N ASP A 570 8.04 -123.94 -44.92
CA ASP A 570 8.73 -123.40 -43.73
C ASP A 570 8.94 -121.89 -43.83
N ALA A 571 9.30 -121.36 -45.01
CA ALA A 571 9.40 -119.93 -45.22
C ALA A 571 8.04 -119.21 -45.03
N LYS A 572 6.93 -119.83 -45.45
CA LYS A 572 5.57 -119.29 -45.23
C LYS A 572 5.13 -119.40 -43.77
N ILE A 573 5.41 -120.50 -43.09
CA ILE A 573 5.12 -120.68 -41.66
C ILE A 573 5.89 -119.62 -40.86
N ASN A 574 7.20 -119.49 -41.09
CA ASN A 574 8.02 -118.47 -40.43
C ASN A 574 7.54 -117.05 -40.72
N LEU A 575 7.02 -116.77 -41.92
CA LEU A 575 6.42 -115.48 -42.25
C LEU A 575 5.11 -115.23 -41.49
N VAL A 576 4.26 -116.25 -41.37
CA VAL A 576 3.00 -116.15 -40.59
C VAL A 576 3.32 -115.97 -39.11
N ASP A 577 4.28 -116.72 -38.56
CA ASP A 577 4.70 -116.60 -37.16
C ASP A 577 5.34 -115.25 -36.88
N SER A 578 6.18 -114.74 -37.80
CA SER A 578 6.72 -113.38 -37.69
C SER A 578 5.63 -112.30 -37.70
N ARG A 579 4.58 -112.48 -38.51
CA ARG A 579 3.43 -111.55 -38.53
C ARG A 579 2.58 -111.68 -37.27
N LEU A 580 2.39 -112.88 -36.73
CA LEU A 580 1.71 -113.10 -35.46
C LEU A 580 2.47 -112.43 -34.30
N ALA A 581 3.79 -112.58 -34.26
CA ALA A 581 4.64 -111.92 -33.25
C ALA A 581 4.54 -110.39 -33.32
N LYS A 582 4.54 -109.79 -34.53
CA LYS A 582 4.31 -108.35 -34.71
C LYS A 582 2.92 -107.91 -34.26
N LEU A 583 1.90 -108.74 -34.48
CA LEU A 583 0.55 -108.46 -34.00
C LEU A 583 0.47 -108.49 -32.47
N ASP A 584 1.13 -109.45 -31.83
CA ASP A 584 1.20 -109.50 -30.37
C ASP A 584 1.97 -108.28 -29.80
N GLU A 585 3.02 -107.82 -30.47
CA GLU A 585 3.74 -106.59 -30.11
C GLU A 585 2.84 -105.35 -30.23
N ILE A 586 2.08 -105.22 -31.33
CA ILE A 586 1.11 -104.14 -31.51
C ILE A 586 0.03 -104.18 -30.42
N ILE A 587 -0.50 -105.38 -30.11
CA ILE A 587 -1.52 -105.54 -29.06
C ILE A 587 -0.95 -105.13 -27.69
N GLN A 588 0.29 -105.51 -27.37
CA GLN A 588 0.95 -105.09 -26.12
C GLN A 588 1.18 -103.58 -26.07
N GLN A 589 1.66 -102.96 -27.16
CA GLN A 589 1.84 -101.51 -27.23
C GLN A 589 0.50 -100.78 -27.09
N LEU A 590 -0.56 -101.29 -27.71
CA LEU A 590 -1.90 -100.73 -27.58
C LEU A 590 -2.41 -100.85 -26.14
N ALA A 591 -2.24 -102.00 -25.50
CA ALA A 591 -2.63 -102.24 -24.11
C ALA A 591 -1.87 -101.31 -23.14
N GLN A 592 -0.56 -101.14 -23.33
CA GLN A 592 0.24 -100.19 -22.55
C GLN A 592 -0.20 -98.74 -22.77
N THR A 593 -0.51 -98.35 -24.01
CA THR A 593 -1.01 -97.01 -24.32
C THR A 593 -2.36 -96.76 -23.64
N ILE A 594 -3.27 -97.75 -23.65
CA ILE A 594 -4.56 -97.66 -22.95
C ILE A 594 -4.34 -97.53 -21.43
N GLN A 595 -3.41 -98.29 -20.85
CA GLN A 595 -3.09 -98.22 -19.43
C GLN A 595 -2.44 -96.87 -19.05
N GLN A 596 -1.61 -96.30 -19.92
CA GLN A 596 -1.06 -94.94 -19.76
C GLN A 596 -2.14 -93.86 -19.86
N MET A 597 -3.09 -93.98 -20.78
CA MET A 597 -4.24 -93.07 -20.87
C MET A 597 -5.14 -93.16 -19.62
N GLN A 598 -5.38 -94.36 -19.09
CA GLN A 598 -6.20 -94.53 -17.88
C GLN A 598 -5.53 -94.01 -16.61
N SER A 599 -4.19 -94.11 -16.52
CA SER A 599 -3.42 -93.59 -15.38
C SER A 599 -3.20 -92.07 -15.44
N SER A 600 -3.20 -91.46 -16.62
CA SER A 600 -3.09 -90.00 -16.81
C SER A 600 -4.43 -89.26 -16.73
N ALA A 601 -5.57 -89.94 -16.84
CA ALA A 601 -6.90 -89.34 -16.77
C ALA A 601 -7.46 -89.15 -15.34
N LYS A 602 -6.71 -89.47 -14.28
CA LYS A 602 -7.13 -89.24 -12.89
C LYS A 602 -6.60 -87.88 -12.42
N PRO A 603 -7.43 -86.82 -12.32
CA PRO A 603 -6.96 -85.51 -11.88
C PRO A 603 -6.54 -85.58 -10.41
N PRO A 604 -5.46 -84.88 -9.98
CA PRO A 604 -5.16 -84.76 -8.57
C PRO A 604 -6.30 -83.98 -7.88
N LEU A 605 -6.91 -84.59 -6.87
CA LEU A 605 -7.86 -83.92 -5.98
C LEU A 605 -7.21 -82.63 -5.43
N PRO A 606 -7.87 -81.46 -5.53
CA PRO A 606 -7.31 -80.23 -5.01
C PRO A 606 -7.15 -80.36 -3.50
N ALA A 607 -5.92 -80.16 -3.03
CA ALA A 607 -5.59 -80.10 -1.62
C ALA A 607 -6.42 -79.00 -0.95
N SER A 608 -7.25 -79.36 0.04
CA SER A 608 -7.92 -78.42 0.93
C SER A 608 -6.86 -77.58 1.64
N LYS A 609 -6.75 -76.29 1.27
CA LYS A 609 -6.04 -75.31 2.08
C LYS A 609 -7.02 -74.78 3.14
N LYS A 610 -6.63 -74.94 4.41
CA LYS A 610 -7.18 -74.26 5.58
C LYS A 610 -6.99 -72.75 5.46
#